data_AF-A0A0T6BA72-F1
#
_entry.id   AF-A0A0T6BA72-F1
#
_cell.length_a   1.000
_cell.length_b   1.000
_cell.length_c   1.000
_cell.angle_alpha   90.00
_cell.angle_beta   90.00
_cell.angle_gamma   90.00
#
_symmetry.space_group_name_H-M   'P 1'
#
loop_
_entity.id
_entity.type
_entity.pdbx_description
1 polymer ?
#
loop_
_entity_poly.entity_id
_entity_poly.type
_entity_poly.pdbx_seq_one_letter_code
_entity_poly.pdbx_strand_id
1 'polypeptide(L)'
;EDIRMYFGEAIALYFTFLGFYTTALIIPMVLGFLQLLVSTETVAFFCIFNVVWMTIFLEVWRRKSNELAFKWGTIGMTSLDEPRPNYRGQMGIDPVTGRIQPQYPRWKTNVKMYCVSIPIVFICMLAAFIIMLISFWLEDYFRQMDSVWTDQLVNIPSILYAGLVCVMNVYYRKLATFLAEWEG
;
A
#
# COMPACT_ATOMS: atom_id res chain seq x y z
N GLU A 1 22.06 0.31 -14.40
CA GLU A 1 21.79 1.34 -15.43
C GLU A 1 21.08 0.73 -16.63
N ASP A 2 21.51 -0.46 -17.04
CA ASP A 2 20.93 -1.24 -18.14
C ASP A 2 19.42 -1.48 -18.02
N ILE A 3 18.92 -1.82 -16.81
CA ILE A 3 17.48 -1.99 -16.56
C ILE A 3 16.70 -0.71 -16.87
N ARG A 4 17.25 0.47 -16.54
CA ARG A 4 16.62 1.76 -16.83
C ARG A 4 16.59 2.03 -18.32
N MET A 5 17.70 1.81 -19.02
CA MET A 5 17.79 2.07 -20.45
C MET A 5 16.84 1.17 -21.25
N TYR A 6 16.59 -0.05 -20.78
CA TYR A 6 15.73 -1.01 -21.47
C TYR A 6 14.25 -0.93 -21.06
N PHE A 7 13.95 -0.83 -19.75
CA PHE A 7 12.58 -0.90 -19.22
C PHE A 7 12.02 0.46 -18.76
N GLY A 8 12.82 1.52 -18.79
CA GLY A 8 12.44 2.84 -18.31
C GLY A 8 12.64 3.04 -16.80
N GLU A 9 12.37 4.26 -16.37
CA GLU A 9 12.71 4.76 -15.03
C GLU A 9 11.81 4.22 -13.92
N ALA A 10 10.52 4.02 -14.20
CA ALA A 10 9.58 3.48 -13.23
C ALA A 10 9.93 2.05 -12.81
N ILE A 11 10.24 1.18 -13.78
CA ILE A 11 10.64 -0.21 -13.53
C ILE A 11 12.01 -0.26 -12.85
N ALA A 12 12.96 0.58 -13.29
CA ALA A 12 14.28 0.67 -12.66
C ALA A 12 14.19 1.15 -11.20
N LEU A 13 13.31 2.11 -10.89
CA LEU A 13 13.09 2.58 -9.53
C LEU A 13 12.56 1.45 -8.63
N TYR A 14 11.62 0.65 -9.13
CA TYR A 14 11.09 -0.51 -8.42
C TYR A 14 12.19 -1.53 -8.08
N PHE A 15 13.00 -1.95 -9.06
CA PHE A 15 14.07 -2.91 -8.79
C PHE A 15 15.16 -2.33 -7.88
N THR A 16 15.47 -1.05 -8.00
CA THR A 16 16.41 -0.37 -7.11
C THR A 16 15.87 -0.31 -5.68
N PHE A 17 14.59 -0.01 -5.52
CA PHE A 17 13.92 -0.06 -4.21
C PHE A 17 13.93 -1.46 -3.62
N LEU A 18 13.61 -2.48 -4.43
CA LEU A 18 13.57 -3.86 -3.98
C LEU A 18 14.95 -4.34 -3.49
N GLY A 19 16.01 -4.01 -4.21
CA GLY A 19 17.39 -4.29 -3.77
C GLY A 19 17.77 -3.56 -2.48
N PHE A 20 17.41 -2.28 -2.37
CA PHE A 20 17.61 -1.51 -1.14
C PHE A 20 16.81 -2.09 0.05
N TYR A 21 15.56 -2.49 -0.18
CA TYR A 21 14.69 -3.06 0.84
C TYR A 21 15.20 -4.40 1.36
N THR A 22 15.54 -5.32 0.45
CA THR A 22 16.07 -6.65 0.83
C THR A 22 17.38 -6.56 1.61
N THR A 23 18.28 -5.65 1.25
CA THR A 23 19.52 -5.41 2.00
C THR A 23 19.26 -4.75 3.35
N ALA A 24 18.34 -3.79 3.42
CA ALA A 24 17.95 -3.15 4.68
C ALA A 24 17.25 -4.10 5.66
N LEU A 25 16.60 -5.16 5.16
CA LEU A 25 15.96 -6.20 6.00
C LEU A 25 16.97 -7.11 6.72
N ILE A 26 18.23 -7.14 6.33
CA ILE A 26 19.26 -7.98 6.98
C ILE A 26 19.44 -7.57 8.45
N ILE A 27 19.43 -6.27 8.74
CA ILE A 27 19.62 -5.74 10.10
C ILE A 27 18.48 -6.16 11.05
N PRO A 28 17.19 -5.93 10.73
CA PRO A 28 16.08 -6.39 11.56
C PRO A 28 15.96 -7.91 11.57
N MET A 29 16.38 -8.62 10.51
CA MET A 29 16.46 -10.08 10.51
C MET A 29 17.45 -10.58 11.57
N VAL A 30 18.69 -10.09 11.57
CA VAL A 30 19.71 -10.49 12.55
C VAL A 30 19.25 -10.17 13.97
N LEU A 31 18.68 -8.99 14.19
CA LEU A 31 18.18 -8.60 15.51
C LEU A 31 16.97 -9.41 15.95
N GLY A 32 16.08 -9.78 15.03
CA GLY A 32 14.97 -10.69 15.31
C GLY A 32 15.46 -12.06 15.77
N PHE A 33 16.46 -12.63 15.09
CA PHE A 33 17.09 -13.89 15.51
C PHE A 33 17.79 -13.76 16.87
N LEU A 34 18.50 -12.66 17.12
CA LEU A 34 19.14 -12.42 18.41
C LEU A 34 18.11 -12.35 19.55
N GLN A 35 16.96 -11.72 19.30
CA GLN A 35 15.89 -11.62 20.30
C GLN A 35 15.27 -12.99 20.66
N LEU A 36 15.35 -14.01 19.79
CA LEU A 36 14.91 -15.36 20.13
C LEU A 36 15.83 -16.06 21.15
N LEU A 37 17.08 -15.61 21.29
CA LEU A 37 18.06 -16.19 22.20
C LEU A 37 18.12 -15.47 23.55
N VAL A 38 17.60 -14.24 23.62
CA VAL A 38 17.63 -13.38 24.81
C VAL A 38 16.28 -13.45 25.55
N SER A 39 16.29 -13.12 26.85
CA SER A 39 15.08 -13.11 27.67
C SER A 39 14.01 -12.13 27.16
N THR A 40 12.75 -12.39 27.51
CA THR A 40 11.60 -11.56 27.11
C THR A 40 11.59 -10.15 27.70
N GLU A 41 12.39 -9.89 28.73
CA GLU A 41 12.51 -8.58 29.35
C GLU A 41 13.17 -7.54 28.44
N THR A 42 13.95 -7.95 27.44
CA THR A 42 14.59 -7.04 26.49
C THR A 42 13.70 -6.58 25.34
N VAL A 43 12.49 -7.15 25.17
CA VAL A 43 11.59 -6.87 24.04
C VAL A 43 11.36 -5.36 23.84
N ALA A 44 11.19 -4.61 24.92
CA ALA A 44 10.96 -3.17 24.86
C ALA A 44 12.10 -2.41 24.16
N PHE A 45 13.36 -2.79 24.42
CA PHE A 45 14.52 -2.19 23.75
C PHE A 45 14.55 -2.52 22.25
N PHE A 46 14.20 -3.74 21.87
CA PHE A 46 14.12 -4.14 20.46
C PHE A 46 13.01 -3.42 19.70
N CYS A 47 11.87 -3.14 20.34
CA CYS A 47 10.79 -2.35 19.75
C CYS A 47 11.25 -0.92 19.43
N ILE A 48 11.93 -0.26 20.38
CA ILE A 48 12.48 1.09 20.17
C ILE A 48 13.49 1.06 19.03
N PHE A 49 14.41 0.09 19.03
CA PHE A 49 15.36 -0.09 17.95
C PHE A 49 14.66 -0.27 16.60
N ASN A 50 13.63 -1.11 16.52
CA ASN A 50 12.91 -1.38 15.28
C ASN A 50 12.26 -0.11 14.71
N VAL A 51 11.63 0.70 15.56
CA VAL A 51 11.05 1.98 15.16
C VAL A 51 12.12 2.91 14.62
N VAL A 52 13.25 3.04 15.31
CA VAL A 52 14.39 3.87 14.86
C VAL A 52 14.97 3.35 13.54
N TRP A 53 15.11 2.04 13.38
CA TRP A 53 15.58 1.44 12.14
C TRP A 53 14.63 1.73 10.98
N MET A 54 13.32 1.60 11.20
CA MET A 54 12.31 1.88 10.18
C MET A 54 12.31 3.35 9.76
N THR A 55 12.49 4.30 10.69
CA THR A 55 12.60 5.72 10.33
C THR A 55 13.87 5.99 9.53
N ILE A 56 15.03 5.46 9.95
CA ILE A 56 16.29 5.58 9.21
C ILE A 56 16.15 4.98 7.81
N PHE A 57 15.56 3.79 7.69
CA PHE A 57 15.32 3.13 6.41
C PHE A 57 14.52 4.02 5.45
N LEU A 58 13.40 4.59 5.91
CA LEU A 58 12.56 5.47 5.09
C LEU A 58 13.30 6.76 4.70
N GLU A 59 14.07 7.35 5.61
CA GLU A 59 14.84 8.57 5.32
C GLU A 59 15.97 8.33 4.31
N VAL A 60 16.72 7.24 4.49
CA VAL A 60 17.79 6.85 3.57
C VAL A 60 17.21 6.53 2.20
N TRP A 61 16.08 5.82 2.13
CA TRP A 61 15.39 5.58 0.86
C TRP A 61 14.93 6.89 0.22
N ARG A 62 14.33 7.80 0.98
CA ARG A 62 13.89 9.11 0.45
C ARG A 62 15.06 9.88 -0.15
N ARG A 63 16.21 9.90 0.54
CA ARG A 63 17.44 10.52 0.03
C ARG A 63 17.94 9.83 -1.24
N LYS A 64 17.93 8.49 -1.26
CA LYS A 64 18.40 7.71 -2.43
C LYS A 64 17.49 7.89 -3.64
N SER A 65 16.18 7.87 -3.43
CA SER A 65 15.17 8.12 -4.45
C SER A 65 15.37 9.50 -5.08
N ASN A 66 15.61 10.53 -4.26
CA ASN A 66 15.90 11.89 -4.76
C ASN A 66 17.22 11.97 -5.56
N GLU A 67 18.26 11.28 -5.10
CA GLU A 67 19.54 11.19 -5.84
C GLU A 67 19.34 10.53 -7.21
N LEU A 68 18.55 9.44 -7.27
CA LEU A 68 18.24 8.74 -8.51
C LEU A 68 17.40 9.61 -9.44
N ALA A 69 16.38 10.29 -8.93
CA ALA A 69 15.58 11.22 -9.72
C ALA A 69 16.45 12.33 -10.33
N PHE A 70 17.41 12.87 -9.56
CA PHE A 70 18.37 13.86 -10.06
C PHE A 70 19.25 13.30 -11.17
N LYS A 71 19.89 12.14 -10.92
CA LYS A 71 20.77 11.47 -11.89
C LYS A 71 20.03 11.07 -13.16
N TRP A 72 18.76 10.73 -13.04
CA TRP A 72 17.94 10.32 -14.17
C TRP A 72 17.33 11.51 -14.91
N GLY A 73 17.36 12.71 -14.33
CA GLY A 73 16.74 13.89 -14.94
C GLY A 73 15.21 13.85 -14.89
N THR A 74 14.63 13.06 -14.00
CA THR A 74 13.17 12.91 -13.84
C THR A 74 12.57 13.88 -12.81
N ILE A 75 13.40 14.73 -12.20
CA ILE A 75 12.95 15.77 -11.29
C ILE A 75 12.04 16.74 -12.06
N GLY A 76 10.76 16.76 -11.72
CA GLY A 76 9.78 17.67 -12.32
C GLY A 76 9.11 17.14 -13.59
N MET A 77 9.38 15.90 -14.02
CA MET A 77 8.70 15.33 -15.19
C MET A 77 7.18 15.20 -14.98
N THR A 78 6.73 15.04 -13.72
CA THR A 78 5.30 14.92 -13.37
C THR A 78 4.44 16.12 -13.82
N SER A 79 5.01 17.32 -13.95
CA SER A 79 4.27 18.48 -14.48
C SER A 79 4.14 18.50 -16.00
N LEU A 80 4.94 17.68 -16.69
CA LEU A 80 4.93 17.53 -18.14
C LEU A 80 4.15 16.29 -18.60
N ASP A 81 3.67 15.47 -17.66
CA ASP A 81 2.87 14.29 -17.97
C ASP A 81 1.55 14.69 -18.66
N GLU A 82 1.26 14.04 -19.78
CA GLU A 82 0.01 14.27 -20.50
C GLU A 82 -1.19 13.78 -19.70
N PRO A 83 -2.34 14.48 -19.77
CA PRO A 83 -3.53 14.08 -19.06
C PRO A 83 -3.99 12.71 -19.56
N ARG A 84 -4.42 11.87 -18.64
CA ARG A 84 -4.90 10.53 -18.97
C ARG A 84 -6.00 10.57 -20.03
N PRO A 85 -6.09 9.57 -20.95
CA PRO A 85 -7.04 9.61 -22.07
C PRO A 85 -8.51 9.76 -21.65
N ASN A 86 -8.88 9.23 -20.48
CA ASN A 86 -10.25 9.28 -19.96
C ASN A 86 -10.55 10.55 -19.15
N TYR A 87 -9.60 11.49 -19.04
CA TYR A 87 -9.77 12.71 -18.25
C TYR A 87 -10.79 13.65 -18.89
N ARG A 88 -11.82 14.02 -18.12
CA ARG A 88 -12.89 14.91 -18.58
C ARG A 88 -12.73 16.28 -17.96
N GLY A 89 -12.66 17.31 -18.79
CA GLY A 89 -12.52 18.70 -18.36
C GLY A 89 -13.02 19.68 -19.41
N GLN A 90 -13.15 20.94 -19.03
CA GLN A 90 -13.35 22.01 -20.01
C GLN A 90 -12.01 22.29 -20.70
N MET A 91 -12.02 22.45 -22.02
CA MET A 91 -10.79 22.78 -22.75
C MET A 91 -10.29 24.15 -22.32
N GLY A 92 -9.07 24.20 -21.79
CA GLY A 92 -8.39 25.42 -21.35
C GLY A 92 -6.93 25.43 -21.80
N ILE A 93 -6.33 26.61 -21.86
CA ILE A 93 -4.90 26.75 -22.14
C ILE A 93 -4.16 26.50 -20.83
N ASP A 94 -3.26 25.52 -20.81
CA ASP A 94 -2.42 25.26 -19.64
C ASP A 94 -1.37 26.39 -19.48
N PRO A 95 -1.28 27.07 -18.32
CA PRO A 95 -0.33 28.16 -18.11
C PRO A 95 1.14 27.73 -18.18
N VAL A 96 1.44 26.43 -18.03
CA VAL A 96 2.82 25.92 -18.06
C VAL A 96 3.21 25.48 -19.47
N THR A 97 2.41 24.62 -20.10
CA THR A 97 2.74 24.06 -21.43
C THR A 97 2.25 24.90 -22.60
N GLY A 98 1.27 25.80 -22.38
CA GLY A 98 0.62 26.58 -23.44
C GLY A 98 -0.26 25.74 -24.38
N ARG A 99 -0.38 24.43 -24.16
CA ARG A 99 -1.21 23.53 -24.96
C ARG A 99 -2.68 23.63 -24.52
N ILE A 100 -3.60 23.43 -25.46
CA ILE A 100 -5.03 23.29 -25.16
C ILE A 100 -5.24 21.90 -24.58
N GLN A 101 -5.61 21.82 -23.30
CA GLN A 101 -5.82 20.58 -22.58
C GLN A 101 -7.13 20.65 -21.77
N PRO A 102 -7.80 19.51 -21.52
CA PRO A 102 -8.92 19.47 -20.59
C PRO A 102 -8.44 19.88 -19.18
N GLN A 103 -9.10 20.86 -18.57
CA GLN A 103 -8.87 21.29 -17.20
C GLN A 103 -10.13 21.05 -16.35
N TYR A 104 -9.94 20.52 -15.14
CA TYR A 104 -11.01 20.32 -14.18
C TYR A 104 -10.69 21.08 -12.89
N PRO A 105 -11.62 21.89 -12.34
CA PRO A 105 -11.35 22.69 -11.16
C PRO A 105 -11.12 21.80 -9.94
N ARG A 106 -9.94 21.94 -9.31
CA ARG A 106 -9.50 21.10 -8.18
C ARG A 106 -10.48 21.04 -7.03
N TRP A 107 -11.23 22.11 -6.76
CA TRP A 107 -12.23 22.12 -5.68
C TRP A 107 -13.35 21.09 -5.90
N LYS A 108 -13.77 20.85 -7.16
CA LYS A 108 -14.83 19.87 -7.47
C LYS A 108 -14.31 18.45 -7.27
N THR A 109 -13.07 18.18 -7.70
CA THR A 109 -12.41 16.88 -7.47
C THR A 109 -12.22 16.63 -5.97
N ASN A 110 -11.75 17.64 -5.23
CA ASN A 110 -11.57 17.52 -3.78
C ASN A 110 -12.91 17.22 -3.08
N VAL A 111 -14.00 17.93 -3.43
CA VAL A 111 -15.33 17.66 -2.86
C VAL A 111 -15.79 16.23 -3.18
N LYS A 112 -15.63 15.77 -4.42
CA LYS A 112 -15.93 14.38 -4.79
C LYS A 112 -15.14 13.36 -3.97
N MET A 113 -13.83 13.57 -3.83
CA MET A 113 -12.93 12.69 -3.08
C MET A 113 -13.29 12.65 -1.59
N TYR A 114 -13.48 13.81 -0.96
CA TYR A 114 -13.77 13.90 0.48
C TYR A 114 -15.20 13.44 0.81
N CYS A 115 -16.21 13.77 0.00
CA CYS A 115 -17.60 13.48 0.32
C CYS A 115 -18.09 12.10 -0.17
N VAL A 116 -17.42 11.49 -1.15
CA VAL A 116 -17.88 10.22 -1.76
C VAL A 116 -16.85 9.11 -1.53
N SER A 117 -15.63 9.25 -2.02
CA SER A 117 -14.67 8.15 -2.00
C SER A 117 -14.15 7.80 -0.62
N ILE A 118 -13.77 8.80 0.20
CA ILE A 118 -13.29 8.53 1.56
C ILE A 118 -14.35 7.84 2.43
N PRO A 119 -15.62 8.28 2.46
CA PRO A 119 -16.68 7.56 3.18
C PRO A 119 -16.90 6.14 2.68
N ILE A 120 -16.88 5.91 1.36
CA ILE A 120 -17.05 4.55 0.81
C ILE A 120 -15.88 3.65 1.23
N VAL A 121 -14.64 4.14 1.12
CA VAL A 121 -13.45 3.40 1.57
C VAL A 121 -13.53 3.11 3.06
N PHE A 122 -13.98 4.06 3.87
CA PHE A 122 -14.18 3.87 5.31
C PHE A 122 -15.24 2.82 5.62
N ILE A 123 -16.40 2.84 4.95
CA ILE A 123 -17.43 1.80 5.07
C ILE A 123 -16.87 0.43 4.68
N CYS A 124 -16.08 0.36 3.61
CA CYS A 124 -15.47 -0.89 3.17
C CYS A 124 -14.44 -1.43 4.18
N MET A 125 -13.65 -0.54 4.78
CA MET A 125 -12.72 -0.87 5.86
C MET A 125 -13.45 -1.38 7.11
N LEU A 126 -14.56 -0.72 7.50
CA LEU A 126 -15.40 -1.18 8.60
C LEU A 126 -16.02 -2.55 8.31
N ALA A 127 -16.50 -2.79 7.09
CA ALA A 127 -17.03 -4.09 6.69
C ALA A 127 -15.95 -5.19 6.79
N ALA A 128 -14.74 -4.93 6.31
CA ALA A 128 -13.62 -5.88 6.44
C ALA A 128 -13.27 -6.17 7.91
N PHE A 129 -13.34 -5.15 8.77
CA PHE A 129 -13.14 -5.31 10.21
C PHE A 129 -14.25 -6.16 10.87
N ILE A 130 -15.52 -5.94 10.51
CA ILE A 130 -16.64 -6.75 11.01
C ILE A 130 -16.49 -8.21 10.59
N ILE A 131 -16.13 -8.47 9.33
CA ILE A 131 -15.89 -9.82 8.81
C ILE A 131 -14.77 -10.51 9.60
N MET A 132 -13.68 -9.79 9.92
CA MET A 132 -12.60 -10.30 10.76
C MET A 132 -13.08 -10.64 12.18
N LEU A 133 -13.93 -9.81 12.79
CA LEU A 133 -14.51 -10.12 14.10
C LEU A 133 -15.40 -11.37 14.06
N ILE A 134 -16.20 -11.53 13.00
CA ILE A 134 -17.04 -12.72 12.79
C ILE A 134 -16.17 -13.97 12.68
N SER A 135 -15.05 -13.93 11.93
CA SER A 135 -14.16 -15.09 11.82
C SER A 135 -13.54 -15.45 13.17
N PHE A 136 -13.13 -14.48 13.98
CA PHE A 136 -12.63 -14.76 15.34
C PHE A 136 -13.70 -15.34 16.27
N TRP A 137 -14.93 -14.83 16.20
CA TRP A 137 -16.03 -15.37 17.01
C TRP A 137 -16.37 -16.80 16.63
N LEU A 138 -16.35 -17.12 15.34
CA LEU A 138 -16.51 -18.48 14.84
C LEU A 138 -15.38 -19.39 15.31
N GLU A 139 -14.12 -18.96 15.21
CA GLU A 139 -12.97 -19.73 15.72
C GLU A 139 -13.10 -20.03 17.22
N ASP A 140 -13.47 -19.03 18.02
CA ASP A 140 -13.65 -19.19 19.46
C ASP A 140 -14.80 -20.17 19.78
N TYR A 141 -15.91 -20.09 19.04
CA TYR A 141 -17.03 -21.03 19.16
C TYR A 141 -16.61 -22.48 18.88
N PHE A 142 -15.81 -22.72 17.83
CA PHE A 142 -15.30 -24.07 17.52
C PHE A 142 -14.31 -24.58 18.57
N ARG A 143 -13.49 -23.71 19.16
CA ARG A 143 -12.55 -24.08 20.24
C ARG A 143 -13.26 -24.50 21.53
N GLN A 144 -14.44 -23.95 21.80
CA GLN A 144 -15.22 -24.31 22.99
C GLN A 144 -15.89 -25.70 22.87
N MET A 145 -16.08 -26.21 21.65
CA MET A 145 -16.56 -27.57 21.42
C MET A 145 -15.39 -28.56 21.52
N ASP A 146 -15.02 -28.90 22.75
CA ASP A 146 -13.90 -29.79 23.12
C ASP A 146 -14.16 -31.24 22.65
N SER A 147 -13.85 -31.56 21.39
CA SER A 147 -14.01 -32.90 20.81
C SER A 147 -12.77 -33.27 20.00
N VAL A 148 -12.39 -34.55 19.96
CA VAL A 148 -11.17 -35.00 19.26
C VAL A 148 -11.20 -34.71 17.75
N TRP A 149 -12.39 -34.53 17.16
CA TRP A 149 -12.56 -34.17 15.75
C TRP A 149 -12.45 -32.66 15.48
N THR A 150 -12.52 -31.80 16.51
CA THR A 150 -12.53 -30.35 16.31
C THR A 150 -11.16 -29.73 16.10
N ASP A 151 -10.06 -30.41 16.45
CA ASP A 151 -8.69 -29.90 16.20
C ASP A 151 -8.41 -29.61 14.70
N GLN A 152 -8.94 -30.44 13.80
CA GLN A 152 -8.86 -30.19 12.35
C GLN A 152 -9.89 -29.17 11.86
N LEU A 153 -11.06 -29.09 12.52
CA LEU A 153 -12.15 -28.17 12.16
C LEU A 153 -11.87 -26.73 12.63
N VAL A 154 -11.04 -26.51 13.66
CA VAL A 154 -10.66 -25.19 14.19
C VAL A 154 -9.96 -24.33 13.12
N ASN A 155 -9.28 -24.93 12.15
CA ASN A 155 -8.62 -24.19 11.08
C ASN A 155 -9.56 -23.78 9.92
N ILE A 156 -10.76 -24.38 9.83
CA ILE A 156 -11.70 -24.12 8.71
C ILE A 156 -12.15 -22.66 8.64
N PRO A 157 -12.54 -21.99 9.74
CA PRO A 157 -12.92 -20.57 9.70
C PRO A 157 -11.80 -19.68 9.16
N SER A 158 -10.55 -19.95 9.52
CA SER A 158 -9.39 -19.17 9.05
C SER A 158 -9.17 -19.30 7.54
N ILE A 159 -9.33 -20.50 7.00
CA ILE A 159 -9.22 -20.79 5.56
C ILE A 159 -10.36 -20.13 4.78
N LEU A 160 -11.59 -20.23 5.30
CA LEU A 160 -12.77 -19.58 4.73
C LEU A 160 -12.62 -18.05 4.74
N TYR A 161 -12.14 -17.48 5.85
CA TYR A 161 -11.86 -16.05 5.96
C TYR A 161 -10.80 -15.61 4.93
N ALA A 162 -9.68 -16.34 4.81
CA ALA A 162 -8.65 -16.03 3.83
C ALA A 162 -9.20 -16.04 2.39
N GLY A 163 -10.03 -17.03 2.04
CA GLY A 163 -10.71 -17.09 0.75
C GLY A 163 -11.65 -15.90 0.52
N LEU A 164 -12.44 -15.55 1.53
CA LEU A 164 -13.37 -14.43 1.48
C LEU A 164 -12.65 -13.08 1.32
N VAL A 165 -11.54 -12.87 2.02
CA VAL A 165 -10.70 -11.67 1.88
C VAL A 165 -10.13 -11.56 0.46
N CYS A 166 -9.68 -12.66 -0.15
CA CYS A 166 -9.24 -12.66 -1.54
C CYS A 166 -10.35 -12.21 -2.50
N VAL A 167 -11.58 -12.73 -2.33
CA VAL A 167 -12.75 -12.33 -3.13
C VAL A 167 -13.08 -10.85 -2.91
N MET A 168 -13.16 -10.41 -1.65
CA MET A 168 -13.43 -9.02 -1.29
C MET A 168 -12.40 -8.05 -1.87
N ASN A 169 -11.11 -8.42 -1.87
CA ASN A 169 -10.06 -7.60 -2.47
C ASN A 169 -10.24 -7.41 -3.98
N VAL A 170 -10.71 -8.42 -4.71
CA VAL A 170 -11.00 -8.30 -6.15
C VAL A 170 -12.15 -7.33 -6.38
N TYR A 171 -13.23 -7.44 -5.60
CA TYR A 171 -14.36 -6.49 -5.69
C TYR A 171 -13.95 -5.07 -5.28
N TYR A 172 -13.21 -4.92 -4.20
CA TYR A 172 -12.71 -3.64 -3.72
C TYR A 172 -11.81 -2.97 -4.76
N ARG A 173 -10.90 -3.71 -5.41
CA ARG A 173 -10.06 -3.16 -6.50
C ARG A 173 -10.91 -2.63 -7.65
N LYS A 174 -11.93 -3.37 -8.10
CA LYS A 174 -12.84 -2.91 -9.17
C LYS A 174 -13.62 -1.67 -8.77
N LEU A 175 -14.12 -1.63 -7.53
CA LEU A 175 -14.84 -0.48 -7.00
C LEU A 175 -13.91 0.73 -6.84
N ALA A 176 -12.69 0.54 -6.35
CA ALA A 176 -11.70 1.59 -6.20
C ALA A 176 -11.27 2.18 -7.55
N THR A 177 -11.05 1.36 -8.58
CA THR A 177 -10.77 1.85 -9.93
C THR A 177 -11.94 2.63 -10.51
N PHE A 178 -13.17 2.15 -10.30
CA PHE A 178 -14.38 2.85 -10.74
C PHE A 178 -14.54 4.22 -10.04
N LEU A 179 -14.31 4.28 -8.72
CA LEU A 179 -14.34 5.54 -7.97
C LEU A 179 -13.24 6.51 -8.42
N ALA A 180 -12.02 6.01 -8.63
CA ALA A 180 -10.91 6.83 -9.12
C ALA A 180 -11.15 7.37 -10.54
N GLU A 181 -11.80 6.59 -11.41
CA GLU A 181 -12.25 7.06 -12.72
C GLU A 181 -13.38 8.11 -12.60
N TRP A 182 -14.28 7.97 -11.63
CA TRP A 182 -15.39 8.89 -11.41
C TRP A 182 -14.98 10.24 -10.81
N GLU A 183 -13.94 10.26 -9.98
CA GLU A 183 -13.34 11.49 -9.43
C GLU A 183 -12.87 12.44 -10.52
N GLY A 184 -12.58 11.91 -11.71
CA GLY A 184 -12.16 12.62 -12.91
C GLY A 184 -10.75 12.26 -13.26
#